data_AF-A0A6P1DU77-F1
#
_entry.id   AF-A0A6P1DU77-F1
#
_cell.length_a   1.000
_cell.length_b   1.000
_cell.length_c   1.000
_cell.angle_alpha   90.00
_cell.angle_beta   90.00
_cell.angle_gamma   90.00
#
_symmetry.space_group_name_H-M   'P 1'
#
loop_
_entity.id
_entity.type
_entity.pdbx_description
1 polymer ?
#
loop_
_entity_poly.entity_id
_entity_poly.type
_entity_poly.pdbx_seq_one_letter_code
_entity_poly.pdbx_strand_id
1 'polypeptide(L)'
;MKPSTLAIALLIATAAPVTLASTAAEREYQRGYDDCSHGRYDQDRHGESYKKGCRAAEDGQPSKAPAGNHAAKAKLSDLKGMDAIKAIDVMTERGFTSVDTLTAGDTLYSTYYNAKTHQCVQLTTEDRVVSVDNVPSHPKCR
;
A
#
# COMPACT_ATOMS: atom_id res chain seq x y z
N MET A 1 62.75 -21.78 13.30
CA MET A 1 61.35 -21.44 13.64
C MET A 1 60.99 -20.16 12.91
N LYS A 2 60.10 -20.22 11.92
CA LYS A 2 59.63 -19.08 11.12
C LYS A 2 58.10 -18.99 11.32
N PRO A 3 57.53 -17.84 11.70
CA PRO A 3 56.09 -17.70 11.82
C PRO A 3 55.44 -17.46 10.45
N SER A 4 54.42 -18.26 10.14
CA SER A 4 53.54 -18.09 8.98
C SER A 4 52.58 -16.93 9.23
N THR A 5 52.65 -15.89 8.40
CA THR A 5 51.71 -14.77 8.38
C THR A 5 50.62 -15.08 7.36
N LEU A 6 49.43 -15.49 7.80
CA LEU A 6 48.23 -15.52 6.97
C LEU A 6 47.52 -14.17 7.09
N ALA A 7 47.69 -13.31 6.08
CA ALA A 7 46.92 -12.09 5.92
C ALA A 7 45.56 -12.43 5.31
N ILE A 8 44.50 -12.34 6.12
CA ILE A 8 43.11 -12.42 5.67
C ILE A 8 42.78 -11.04 5.07
N ALA A 9 42.75 -10.97 3.74
CA ALA A 9 42.25 -9.80 3.03
C ALA A 9 40.71 -9.73 3.18
N LEU A 10 40.23 -8.85 4.05
CA LEU A 10 38.81 -8.48 4.12
C LEU A 10 38.47 -7.67 2.86
N LEU A 11 37.84 -8.32 1.88
CA LEU A 11 37.17 -7.62 0.78
C LEU A 11 35.90 -6.97 1.33
N ILE A 12 36.00 -5.69 1.69
CA ILE A 12 34.83 -4.85 1.98
C ILE A 12 34.20 -4.50 0.62
N ALA A 13 33.18 -5.26 0.25
CA ALA A 13 32.32 -4.91 -0.88
C ALA A 13 31.51 -3.66 -0.51
N THR A 14 31.98 -2.49 -0.93
CA THR A 14 31.18 -1.26 -0.87
C THR A 14 30.07 -1.38 -1.90
N ALA A 15 28.86 -1.74 -1.46
CA ALA A 15 27.66 -1.65 -2.27
C ALA A 15 27.43 -0.16 -2.62
N ALA A 16 27.65 0.21 -3.88
CA ALA A 16 27.22 1.51 -4.38
C ALA A 16 25.68 1.60 -4.29
N PRO A 17 25.12 2.77 -3.93
CA PRO A 17 23.67 2.95 -3.97
C PRO A 17 23.20 2.80 -5.40
N VAL A 18 22.41 1.76 -5.66
CA VAL A 18 21.72 1.56 -6.93
C VAL A 18 20.72 2.71 -7.05
N THR A 19 21.04 3.73 -7.82
CA THR A 19 20.04 4.68 -8.31
C THR A 19 19.07 3.88 -9.16
N LEU A 20 17.91 3.54 -8.60
CA LEU A 20 16.83 2.83 -9.28
C LEU A 20 16.54 3.59 -10.58
N ALA A 21 16.87 2.97 -11.72
CA ALA A 21 16.48 3.50 -13.01
C ALA A 21 14.96 3.65 -13.02
N SER A 22 14.46 4.86 -13.30
CA SER A 22 13.01 5.11 -13.32
C SER A 22 12.32 4.09 -14.23
N THR A 23 11.30 3.44 -13.72
CA THR A 23 10.55 2.39 -14.41
C THR A 23 9.85 2.98 -15.65
N ALA A 24 9.47 2.12 -16.61
CA ALA A 24 8.68 2.56 -17.75
C ALA A 24 7.38 3.26 -17.32
N ALA A 25 6.73 2.77 -16.25
CA ALA A 25 5.54 3.38 -15.67
C ALA A 25 5.80 4.80 -15.12
N GLU A 26 6.90 5.02 -14.41
CA GLU A 26 7.26 6.35 -13.89
C GLU A 26 7.57 7.34 -15.02
N ARG A 27 8.23 6.88 -16.09
CA ARG A 27 8.47 7.71 -17.28
C ARG A 27 7.16 8.09 -17.97
N GLU A 28 6.24 7.15 -18.14
CA GLU A 28 4.91 7.44 -18.73
C GLU A 28 4.08 8.37 -17.84
N TYR A 29 4.14 8.21 -16.52
CA TYR A 29 3.49 9.13 -15.58
C TYR A 29 3.99 10.56 -15.74
N GLN A 30 5.31 10.77 -15.70
CA GLN A 30 5.89 12.11 -15.85
C GLN A 30 5.50 12.72 -17.21
N ARG A 31 5.53 11.91 -18.28
CA ARG A 31 5.12 12.33 -19.63
C ARG A 31 3.66 12.82 -19.64
N GLY A 32 2.75 12.06 -19.03
CA GLY A 32 1.33 12.44 -18.94
C GLY A 32 1.08 13.68 -18.08
N TYR A 33 1.82 13.84 -16.98
CA TYR A 33 1.77 15.04 -16.14
C TYR A 33 2.20 16.28 -16.93
N ASP A 34 3.33 16.19 -17.63
CA ASP A 34 3.87 17.30 -18.41
C ASP A 34 2.93 17.65 -19.57
N ASP A 35 2.46 16.69 -20.37
CA ASP A 35 1.58 17.00 -21.50
C ASP A 35 0.25 17.64 -21.05
N CYS A 36 -0.33 17.15 -19.95
CA CYS A 36 -1.58 17.65 -19.39
C CYS A 36 -1.44 19.05 -18.80
N SER A 37 -0.36 19.32 -18.05
CA SER A 37 -0.07 20.66 -17.52
C SER A 37 0.17 21.72 -18.60
N HIS A 38 0.57 21.30 -19.81
CA HIS A 38 0.73 22.17 -20.96
C HIS A 38 -0.48 22.19 -21.92
N GLY A 39 -1.60 21.55 -21.55
CA GLY A 39 -2.82 21.51 -22.37
C GLY A 39 -2.68 20.71 -23.67
N ARG A 40 -1.70 19.80 -23.74
CA ARG A 40 -1.39 18.96 -24.91
C ARG A 40 -1.91 17.53 -24.78
N TYR A 41 -2.81 17.29 -23.84
CA TYR A 41 -3.37 15.97 -23.61
C TYR A 41 -4.22 15.52 -24.80
N ASP A 42 -3.74 14.52 -25.53
CA ASP A 42 -4.47 13.88 -26.63
C ASP A 42 -5.20 12.65 -26.08
N GLN A 43 -6.54 12.63 -26.21
CA GLN A 43 -7.37 11.62 -25.56
C GLN A 43 -7.40 10.29 -26.34
N ASP A 44 -7.37 9.21 -25.56
CA ASP A 44 -7.70 7.81 -25.92
C ASP A 44 -6.62 6.85 -26.42
N ARG A 45 -5.35 7.22 -26.55
CA ARG A 45 -4.27 6.26 -26.95
C ARG A 45 -3.18 5.98 -25.92
N HIS A 46 -3.34 6.44 -24.68
CA HIS A 46 -2.29 6.33 -23.68
C HIS A 46 -2.55 5.27 -22.59
N GLY A 47 -1.47 4.65 -22.10
CA GLY A 47 -1.52 3.64 -21.03
C GLY A 47 -1.91 4.20 -19.66
N GLU A 48 -2.23 3.32 -18.72
CA GLU A 48 -2.73 3.69 -17.38
C GLU A 48 -1.82 4.69 -16.64
N SER A 49 -0.50 4.50 -16.74
CA SER A 49 0.47 5.36 -16.02
C SER A 49 0.48 6.79 -16.56
N TYR A 50 0.35 6.99 -17.87
CA TYR A 50 0.25 8.31 -18.49
C TYR A 50 -1.04 9.02 -18.05
N LYS A 51 -2.18 8.31 -18.06
CA LYS A 51 -3.46 8.84 -17.58
C LYS A 51 -3.39 9.28 -16.12
N LYS A 52 -2.69 8.51 -15.26
CA LYS A 52 -2.44 8.90 -13.86
C LYS A 52 -1.64 10.19 -13.73
N GLY A 53 -0.63 10.38 -14.59
CA GLY A 53 0.15 11.61 -14.66
C GLY A 53 -0.70 12.83 -14.99
N CYS A 54 -1.54 12.74 -16.02
CA CYS A 54 -2.43 13.84 -16.39
C CYS A 54 -3.42 14.20 -15.28
N ARG A 55 -4.08 13.20 -14.67
CA ARG A 55 -4.98 13.45 -13.53
C ARG A 55 -4.25 14.15 -12.36
N ALA A 56 -3.02 13.74 -12.08
CA ALA A 56 -2.22 14.38 -11.05
C ALA A 56 -1.93 15.86 -11.36
N ALA A 57 -1.74 16.24 -12.63
CA ALA A 57 -1.61 17.63 -13.03
C ALA A 57 -2.93 18.42 -12.86
N GLU A 58 -4.07 17.81 -13.18
CA GLU A 58 -5.40 18.40 -12.96
C GLU A 58 -5.70 18.63 -11.47
N ASP A 59 -5.31 17.68 -10.61
CA ASP A 59 -5.52 17.70 -9.16
C ASP A 59 -4.46 18.55 -8.40
N GLY A 60 -3.48 19.13 -9.09
CA GLY A 60 -2.40 19.92 -8.46
C GLY A 60 -1.40 19.10 -7.62
N GLN A 61 -1.28 17.81 -7.91
CA GLN A 61 -0.34 16.89 -7.27
C GLN A 61 1.09 17.07 -7.83
N PRO A 62 2.15 16.56 -7.18
CA PRO A 62 3.52 16.69 -7.69
C PRO A 62 3.76 15.88 -8.98
N SER A 63 4.66 16.39 -9.84
CA SER A 63 4.98 15.78 -11.15
C SER A 63 5.63 14.40 -11.08
N LYS A 64 6.25 14.07 -9.95
CA LYS A 64 6.90 12.78 -9.74
C LYS A 64 5.85 11.74 -9.37
N ALA A 65 5.87 10.62 -10.10
CA ALA A 65 5.06 9.46 -9.74
C ALA A 65 5.27 9.14 -8.26
N PRO A 66 4.21 9.02 -7.44
CA PRO A 66 4.37 8.45 -6.12
C PRO A 66 4.99 7.06 -6.32
N ALA A 67 6.14 6.84 -5.67
CA ALA A 67 6.89 5.60 -5.78
C ALA A 67 5.95 4.41 -5.59
N GLY A 68 5.78 3.60 -6.64
CA GLY A 68 5.10 2.30 -6.66
C GLY A 68 3.79 2.22 -5.85
N ASN A 69 2.65 2.19 -6.52
CA ASN A 69 1.35 1.91 -5.92
C ASN A 69 1.31 0.50 -5.26
N HIS A 70 1.81 0.38 -4.04
CA HIS A 70 1.00 -0.25 -3.02
C HIS A 70 -0.08 0.77 -2.72
N ALA A 71 -1.35 0.49 -3.08
CA ALA A 71 -2.45 1.35 -2.66
C ALA A 71 -2.26 1.62 -1.17
N ALA A 72 -2.14 2.90 -0.80
CA ALA A 72 -1.68 3.27 0.52
C ALA A 72 -2.55 2.56 1.56
N LYS A 73 -1.91 1.81 2.45
CA LYS A 73 -2.63 1.04 3.46
C LYS A 73 -3.54 1.97 4.25
N ALA A 74 -4.84 1.63 4.32
CA ALA A 74 -5.80 2.35 5.13
C ALA A 74 -5.33 2.34 6.60
N LYS A 75 -5.34 3.52 7.23
CA LYS A 75 -5.15 3.65 8.67
C LYS A 75 -6.48 3.33 9.34
N LEU A 76 -6.47 2.42 10.30
CA LEU A 76 -7.69 1.92 10.97
C LEU A 76 -7.67 2.15 12.49
N SER A 77 -6.68 2.88 13.00
CA SER A 77 -6.57 3.18 14.44
C SER A 77 -7.75 3.99 14.98
N ASP A 78 -8.44 4.71 14.10
CA ASP A 78 -9.63 5.51 14.40
C ASP A 78 -10.90 4.66 14.62
N LEU A 79 -10.88 3.39 14.24
CA LEU A 79 -12.00 2.48 14.50
C LEU A 79 -12.08 2.08 15.98
N LYS A 80 -10.99 2.17 16.74
CA LYS A 80 -10.99 1.76 18.15
C LYS A 80 -12.00 2.58 18.96
N GLY A 81 -12.89 1.89 19.66
CA GLY A 81 -13.98 2.48 20.43
C GLY A 81 -15.17 2.94 19.58
N MET A 82 -15.15 2.74 18.25
CA MET A 82 -16.31 3.00 17.40
C MET A 82 -17.41 1.96 17.67
N ASP A 83 -18.66 2.37 17.50
CA ASP A 83 -19.80 1.46 17.42
C ASP A 83 -19.56 0.38 16.36
N ALA A 84 -19.90 -0.87 16.65
CA ALA A 84 -19.60 -1.99 15.78
C ALA A 84 -20.28 -1.88 14.40
N ILE A 85 -21.55 -1.44 14.35
CA ILE A 85 -22.28 -1.25 13.09
C ILE A 85 -21.63 -0.15 12.26
N LYS A 86 -21.33 0.99 12.90
CA LYS A 86 -20.66 2.10 12.24
C LYS A 86 -19.27 1.71 11.70
N ALA A 87 -18.53 0.87 12.44
CA ALA A 87 -17.23 0.40 12.01
C ALA A 87 -17.31 -0.45 10.74
N ILE A 88 -18.36 -1.26 10.58
CA ILE A 88 -18.60 -2.06 9.38
C ILE A 88 -18.84 -1.17 8.15
N ASP A 89 -19.64 -0.11 8.31
CA ASP A 89 -19.89 0.85 7.23
C ASP A 89 -18.60 1.54 6.79
N VAL A 90 -17.81 2.03 7.77
CA VAL A 90 -16.51 2.68 7.51
C VAL A 90 -15.52 1.71 6.84
N MET A 91 -15.48 0.45 7.26
CA MET A 91 -14.63 -0.57 6.63
C MET A 91 -15.03 -0.80 5.17
N THR A 92 -16.33 -0.91 4.89
CA THR A 92 -16.87 -1.10 3.54
C THR A 92 -16.59 0.11 2.65
N GLU A 93 -16.79 1.33 3.15
CA GLU A 93 -16.44 2.58 2.46
C GLU A 93 -14.94 2.64 2.12
N ARG A 94 -14.08 2.13 3.02
CA ARG A 94 -12.63 2.01 2.80
C ARG A 94 -12.24 0.83 1.90
N GLY A 95 -13.20 0.10 1.34
CA GLY A 95 -12.99 -0.97 0.37
C GLY A 95 -12.55 -2.29 1.00
N PHE A 96 -12.83 -2.50 2.28
CA PHE A 96 -12.67 -3.80 2.92
C PHE A 96 -13.94 -4.63 2.76
N THR A 97 -13.75 -5.94 2.58
CA THR A 97 -14.83 -6.93 2.55
C THR A 97 -14.66 -7.89 3.71
N SER A 98 -15.73 -8.22 4.43
CA SER A 98 -15.68 -9.29 5.44
C SER A 98 -15.49 -10.64 4.76
N VAL A 99 -14.49 -11.40 5.19
CA VAL A 99 -14.13 -12.70 4.61
C VAL A 99 -14.22 -13.84 5.61
N ASP A 100 -14.28 -13.54 6.90
CA ASP A 100 -14.49 -14.52 7.96
C ASP A 100 -15.07 -13.85 9.22
N THR A 101 -15.77 -14.61 10.04
CA THR A 101 -16.25 -14.13 11.34
C THR A 101 -16.32 -15.29 12.32
N LEU A 102 -15.72 -15.09 13.49
CA LEU A 102 -15.71 -16.04 14.60
C LEU A 102 -16.34 -15.38 15.82
N THR A 103 -17.20 -16.11 16.52
CA THR A 103 -17.83 -15.63 17.75
C THR A 103 -17.32 -16.45 18.93
N ALA A 104 -16.88 -15.80 20.00
CA ALA A 104 -16.47 -16.44 21.24
C ALA A 104 -17.08 -15.69 22.44
N GLY A 105 -18.13 -16.27 23.03
CA GLY A 105 -18.95 -15.58 24.02
C GLY A 105 -19.64 -14.37 23.39
N ASP A 106 -19.49 -13.22 24.04
CA ASP A 106 -20.05 -11.94 23.57
C ASP A 106 -19.07 -11.17 22.65
N THR A 107 -17.88 -11.72 22.41
CA THR A 107 -16.87 -11.11 21.55
C THR A 107 -16.93 -11.70 20.14
N LEU A 108 -16.94 -10.81 19.16
CA LEU A 108 -16.96 -11.12 17.73
C LEU A 108 -15.61 -10.73 17.11
N TYR A 109 -15.04 -11.65 16.34
CA TYR A 109 -13.77 -11.51 15.63
C TYR A 109 -14.05 -11.58 14.13
N SER A 110 -14.13 -10.42 13.48
CA SER A 110 -14.40 -10.34 12.04
C SER A 110 -13.13 -10.05 11.27
N THR A 111 -12.81 -10.91 10.30
CA THR A 111 -11.66 -10.73 9.41
C THR A 111 -12.10 -10.02 8.14
N TYR A 112 -11.37 -8.98 7.78
CA TYR A 112 -11.61 -8.14 6.62
C TYR A 112 -10.41 -8.12 5.67
N TYR A 113 -10.70 -8.12 4.38
CA TYR A 113 -9.70 -8.04 3.32
C TYR A 113 -9.97 -6.87 2.37
N ASN A 114 -8.93 -6.10 2.06
CA ASN A 114 -8.95 -5.10 1.00
C ASN A 114 -8.05 -5.59 -0.14
N ALA A 115 -8.67 -6.01 -1.25
CA ALA A 115 -7.97 -6.55 -2.40
C ALA A 115 -7.10 -5.52 -3.13
N LYS A 116 -7.42 -4.22 -3.01
CA LYS A 116 -6.65 -3.15 -3.66
C LYS A 116 -5.32 -2.88 -2.93
N THR A 117 -5.34 -2.94 -1.60
CA THR A 117 -4.18 -2.65 -0.74
C THR A 117 -3.49 -3.91 -0.21
N HIS A 118 -4.07 -5.10 -0.48
CA HIS A 118 -3.69 -6.38 0.12
C HIS A 118 -3.59 -6.31 1.65
N GLN A 119 -4.48 -5.54 2.29
CA GLN A 119 -4.56 -5.49 3.74
C GLN A 119 -5.53 -6.55 4.24
N CYS A 120 -5.06 -7.33 5.21
CA CYS A 120 -5.87 -8.27 5.97
C CYS A 120 -5.85 -7.84 7.43
N VAL A 121 -7.02 -7.57 7.98
CA VAL A 121 -7.17 -7.09 9.35
C VAL A 121 -8.28 -7.84 10.07
N GLN A 122 -8.16 -8.00 11.38
CA GLN A 122 -9.18 -8.55 12.24
C GLN A 122 -9.71 -7.44 13.13
N LEU A 123 -11.02 -7.26 13.13
CA LEU A 123 -11.73 -6.43 14.08
C LEU A 123 -12.21 -7.32 15.23
N THR A 124 -11.88 -6.93 16.45
CA THR A 124 -12.47 -7.51 17.65
C THR A 124 -13.52 -6.54 18.16
N THR A 125 -14.77 -6.97 18.23
CA THR A 125 -15.91 -6.18 18.65
C THR A 125 -16.70 -6.89 19.74
N GLU A 126 -17.13 -6.14 20.74
CA GLU A 126 -18.24 -6.51 21.61
C GLU A 126 -19.41 -5.62 21.15
N ASP A 127 -19.86 -4.68 21.98
CA ASP A 127 -20.75 -3.59 21.54
C ASP A 127 -20.01 -2.54 20.68
N ARG A 128 -18.68 -2.45 20.89
CA ARG A 128 -17.78 -1.51 20.23
C ARG A 128 -16.51 -2.22 19.79
N VAL A 129 -15.77 -1.58 18.88
CA VAL A 129 -14.47 -2.04 18.45
C VAL A 129 -13.47 -1.96 19.61
N VAL A 130 -12.99 -3.11 20.04
CA VAL A 130 -11.97 -3.26 21.09
C VAL A 130 -10.57 -3.14 20.49
N SER A 131 -10.32 -3.82 19.36
CA SER A 131 -9.04 -3.80 18.66
C SER A 131 -9.19 -3.96 17.14
N VAL A 132 -8.12 -3.53 16.44
CA VAL A 132 -7.93 -3.75 15.01
C VAL A 132 -6.50 -4.23 14.81
N ASP A 133 -6.36 -5.48 14.38
CA ASP A 133 -5.08 -6.17 14.30
C ASP A 133 -4.77 -6.57 12.87
N ASN A 134 -3.53 -6.37 12.41
CA ASN A 134 -3.11 -6.86 11.10
C ASN A 134 -2.89 -8.37 11.17
N VAL A 135 -3.55 -9.14 10.30
CA VAL A 135 -3.48 -10.61 10.26
C VAL A 135 -3.10 -11.10 8.86
N PRO A 136 -1.90 -10.77 8.35
CA PRO A 136 -1.50 -11.04 6.97
C PRO A 136 -1.47 -12.53 6.59
N SER A 137 -1.40 -13.43 7.57
CA SER A 137 -1.39 -14.89 7.37
C SER A 137 -2.78 -15.53 7.32
N HIS A 138 -3.87 -14.76 7.39
CA HIS A 138 -5.21 -15.34 7.47
C HIS A 138 -5.58 -16.11 6.18
N PRO A 139 -6.06 -17.37 6.26
CA PRO A 139 -6.29 -18.20 5.09
C PRO A 139 -7.37 -17.70 4.11
N LYS A 140 -8.18 -16.73 4.50
CA LYS A 140 -9.26 -16.15 3.69
C LYS A 140 -8.90 -14.82 3.02
N CYS A 141 -7.73 -14.25 3.31
CA CYS A 141 -7.28 -13.00 2.70
C CYS A 141 -6.41 -13.30 1.48
N ARG A 142 -7.07 -13.46 0.32
CA ARG A 142 -6.43 -13.82 -0.96
C ARG A 142 -7.05 -13.01 -2.07
#